data_AF-A0A954T0Z6-F1
#
_entry.id   AF-A0A954T0Z6-F1
#
_cell.length_a   1.000
_cell.length_b   1.000
_cell.length_c   1.000
_cell.angle_alpha   90.00
_cell.angle_beta   90.00
_cell.angle_gamma   90.00
#
_symmetry.space_group_name_H-M   'P 1'
#
loop_
_entity.id
_entity.type
_entity.pdbx_description
1 polymer ?
#
loop_
_entity_poly.entity_id
_entity_poly.type
_entity_poly.pdbx_seq_one_letter_code
_entity_poly.pdbx_strand_id
1 'polypeptide(L)'
;MSGLSDRDIAETVQRYTDRYETFGYSPMTLGWNKGRQHIRFEALTSLFPLKGKRILDIGCGFGDLNTLLVDTCGDDYEYLGIDLVPSLVAE
;
A
#
# COMPACT_ATOMS: atom_id res chain seq x y z
N MET A 1 21.29 -13.88 -0.51
CA MET A 1 19.83 -14.07 -0.59
C MET A 1 19.45 -13.91 -2.05
N SER A 2 18.94 -14.95 -2.72
CA SER A 2 18.26 -14.75 -4.01
C SER A 2 16.90 -14.13 -3.70
N GLY A 3 16.52 -13.08 -4.43
CA GLY A 3 15.19 -12.46 -4.31
C GLY A 3 14.06 -13.39 -4.77
N LEU A 4 12.86 -12.83 -4.92
CA LEU A 4 11.74 -13.51 -5.58
C LEU A 4 12.16 -13.99 -6.97
N SER A 5 11.66 -15.15 -7.41
CA SER A 5 11.90 -15.61 -8.77
C SER A 5 11.16 -14.73 -9.78
N ASP A 6 11.66 -14.67 -11.02
CA ASP A 6 10.97 -13.98 -12.12
C ASP A 6 9.52 -14.47 -12.28
N ARG A 7 9.30 -15.76 -12.01
CA ARG A 7 7.97 -16.37 -12.01
C ARG A 7 7.08 -15.80 -10.93
N ASP A 8 7.57 -15.70 -9.68
CA ASP A 8 6.77 -15.18 -8.56
C ASP A 8 6.43 -13.70 -8.77
N ILE A 9 7.36 -12.93 -9.34
CA ILE A 9 7.14 -11.53 -9.72
C ILE A 9 6.02 -11.45 -10.76
N ALA A 10 6.13 -12.20 -11.87
CA ALA A 10 5.14 -12.19 -12.94
C ALA A 10 3.75 -12.62 -12.47
N GLU A 11 3.66 -13.72 -11.70
CA GLU A 11 2.39 -14.20 -11.14
C GLU A 11 1.76 -13.19 -10.17
N THR A 12 2.58 -12.46 -9.42
CA THR A 12 2.09 -11.42 -8.51
C THR A 12 1.55 -10.22 -9.28
N VAL A 13 2.32 -9.72 -10.27
CA VAL A 13 1.88 -8.60 -11.10
C VAL A 13 0.58 -8.92 -11.83
N GLN A 14 0.49 -10.10 -12.45
CA GLN A 14 -0.72 -10.53 -13.15
C GLN A 14 -1.93 -10.56 -12.21
N ARG A 15 -1.80 -11.20 -11.04
CA ARG A 15 -2.91 -11.32 -10.08
C ARG A 15 -3.51 -9.98 -9.68
N TYR A 16 -2.68 -8.98 -9.38
CA TYR A 16 -3.17 -7.69 -8.93
C TYR A 16 -3.63 -6.81 -10.09
N THR A 17 -3.03 -6.95 -11.28
CA THR A 17 -3.51 -6.31 -12.51
C THR A 17 -4.92 -6.80 -12.85
N ASP A 18 -5.13 -8.13 -12.88
CA ASP A 18 -6.45 -8.73 -13.17
C ASP A 18 -7.52 -8.25 -12.19
N ARG A 19 -7.16 -8.16 -10.90
CA ARG A 19 -8.08 -7.65 -9.87
C ARG A 19 -8.39 -6.19 -10.06
N TYR A 20 -7.41 -5.36 -10.42
CA TYR A 20 -7.63 -3.95 -10.68
C TYR A 20 -8.52 -3.75 -11.91
N GLU A 21 -8.30 -4.49 -12.99
CA GLU A 21 -9.21 -4.48 -14.15
C GLU A 21 -10.64 -4.91 -13.79
N THR A 22 -10.78 -5.84 -12.85
CA THR A 22 -12.09 -6.36 -12.43
C THR A 22 -12.81 -5.43 -11.45
N PHE A 23 -12.10 -4.84 -10.49
CA PHE A 23 -12.68 -4.15 -9.33
C PHE A 23 -12.38 -2.64 -9.27
N GLY A 24 -11.46 -2.13 -10.09
CA GLY A 24 -11.02 -0.72 -10.09
C GLY A 24 -10.37 -0.29 -8.78
N TYR A 25 -10.55 0.98 -8.40
CA TYR A 25 -10.21 1.47 -7.06
C TYR A 25 -11.11 0.82 -6.02
N SER A 26 -10.64 -0.29 -5.45
CA SER A 26 -11.41 -1.07 -4.49
C SER A 26 -10.47 -1.81 -3.54
N PRO A 27 -10.82 -1.96 -2.25
CA PRO A 27 -10.08 -2.81 -1.33
C PRO A 27 -9.93 -4.25 -1.85
N MET A 28 -10.89 -4.73 -2.65
CA MET A 28 -10.84 -6.06 -3.27
C MET A 28 -9.67 -6.20 -4.25
N THR A 29 -9.27 -5.11 -4.91
CA THR A 29 -8.09 -5.07 -5.78
C THR A 29 -6.84 -5.48 -5.01
N LEU A 30 -6.67 -4.91 -3.83
CA LEU A 30 -5.53 -5.17 -2.94
C LEU A 30 -5.71 -6.45 -2.10
N GLY A 31 -6.80 -7.19 -2.29
CA GLY A 31 -7.10 -8.44 -1.58
C GLY A 31 -7.76 -8.26 -0.21
N TRP A 32 -8.23 -7.05 0.11
CA TRP A 32 -9.02 -6.79 1.30
C TRP A 32 -10.49 -7.16 1.07
N ASN A 33 -11.08 -7.91 1.99
CA ASN A 33 -12.44 -8.43 1.86
C ASN A 33 -13.42 -7.96 2.96
N LYS A 34 -12.93 -7.26 4.00
CA LYS A 34 -13.73 -6.91 5.20
C LYS A 34 -13.73 -5.42 5.55
N GLY A 35 -13.12 -4.55 4.75
CA GLY A 35 -13.07 -3.11 5.01
C GLY A 35 -12.33 -2.71 6.31
N ARG A 36 -11.56 -3.62 6.90
CA ARG A 36 -10.84 -3.41 8.19
C ARG A 36 -9.43 -2.86 8.01
N GLN A 37 -9.13 -2.28 6.85
CA GLN A 37 -7.77 -1.77 6.55
C GLN A 37 -7.40 -0.60 7.46
N HIS A 38 -8.35 0.31 7.73
CA HIS A 38 -8.16 1.44 8.64
C HIS A 38 -7.73 0.98 10.05
N ILE A 39 -8.39 -0.03 10.61
CA ILE A 39 -8.04 -0.59 11.94
C ILE A 39 -6.59 -1.10 11.96
N ARG A 40 -6.14 -1.72 10.87
CA ARG A 40 -4.77 -2.23 10.76
C ARG A 40 -3.75 -1.10 10.64
N PHE A 41 -4.08 -0.05 9.89
CA PHE A 41 -3.23 1.13 9.79
C PHE A 41 -3.15 1.87 11.11
N GLU A 42 -4.27 2.15 11.79
CA GLU A 42 -4.29 2.77 13.12
C GLU A 42 -3.48 1.97 14.15
N ALA A 43 -3.66 0.65 14.19
CA ALA A 43 -2.90 -0.21 15.08
C ALA A 43 -1.39 -0.17 14.77
N LEU A 44 -1.00 -0.14 13.49
CA LEU A 44 0.40 -0.04 13.09
C LEU A 44 1.01 1.33 13.45
N THR A 45 0.31 2.43 13.10
CA THR A 45 0.83 3.79 13.23
C THR A 45 0.88 4.26 14.68
N SER A 46 -0.04 3.78 15.53
CA SER A 46 -0.08 4.10 16.97
C SER A 46 1.16 3.68 17.75
N LEU A 47 2.01 2.80 17.19
CA LEU A 47 3.22 2.30 17.84
C LEU A 47 4.41 3.27 17.72
N PHE A 48 4.32 4.30 16.89
CA PHE A 48 5.46 5.15 16.54
C PHE A 48 5.12 6.65 16.59
N PRO A 49 6.09 7.50 16.97
CA PRO A 49 5.98 8.94 16.74
C PRO A 49 6.33 9.25 15.28
N LEU A 50 5.29 9.48 14.46
CA LEU A 50 5.43 9.57 13.00
C LEU A 50 5.71 10.98 12.46
N LYS A 51 5.44 12.03 13.26
CA LYS A 51 5.76 13.41 12.90
C LYS A 51 7.27 13.63 12.74
N GLY A 52 7.65 14.38 11.70
CA GLY A 52 9.02 14.64 11.30
C GLY A 52 9.79 13.40 10.83
N LYS A 53 9.11 12.32 10.44
CA LYS A 53 9.74 11.08 9.97
C LYS A 53 9.70 10.95 8.45
N ARG A 54 10.57 10.09 7.94
CA ARG A 54 10.60 9.64 6.55
C ARG A 54 10.10 8.20 6.53
N ILE A 55 9.00 7.95 5.84
CA ILE A 55 8.26 6.68 5.86
C ILE A 55 8.41 6.02 4.49
N LEU A 56 8.85 4.77 4.48
CA LEU A 56 8.91 3.92 3.30
C LEU A 56 7.83 2.84 3.42
N ASP A 57 6.94 2.77 2.44
CA ASP A 57 5.84 1.82 2.38
C ASP A 57 6.03 0.89 1.17
N ILE A 58 6.46 -0.34 1.44
CA ILE A 58 6.76 -1.36 0.42
C ILE A 58 5.52 -2.25 0.25
N GLY A 59 4.99 -2.29 -0.97
CA GLY A 59 3.66 -2.86 -1.25
C GLY A 59 2.56 -1.86 -0.89
N CYS A 60 2.74 -0.59 -1.26
CA CYS A 60 1.82 0.49 -0.89
C CYS A 60 0.43 0.36 -1.53
N GLY A 61 0.27 -0.44 -2.59
CA GLY A 61 -0.95 -0.46 -3.39
C GLY A 61 -1.30 0.94 -3.88
N PHE A 62 -2.53 1.38 -3.58
CA PHE A 62 -3.02 2.73 -3.87
C PHE A 62 -2.49 3.83 -2.93
N GLY A 63 -1.63 3.50 -1.97
CA GLY A 63 -1.13 4.46 -0.99
C GLY A 63 -2.12 4.82 0.12
N ASP A 64 -3.12 3.97 0.40
CA ASP A 64 -4.17 4.24 1.40
C ASP A 64 -3.62 4.51 2.82
N LEU A 65 -2.43 3.98 3.17
CA LEU A 65 -1.77 4.31 4.43
C LEU A 65 -1.40 5.80 4.48
N ASN A 66 -0.95 6.38 3.37
CA ASN A 66 -0.58 7.78 3.29
C ASN A 66 -1.76 8.70 3.61
N THR A 67 -2.97 8.35 3.18
CA THR A 67 -4.20 9.08 3.52
C THR A 67 -4.39 9.18 5.03
N LEU A 68 -4.18 8.09 5.77
CA LEU A 68 -4.25 8.10 7.24
C LEU A 68 -3.09 8.87 7.89
N LEU A 69 -1.90 8.84 7.27
CA LEU A 69 -0.75 9.59 7.75
C LEU A 69 -0.95 11.10 7.64
N VAL A 70 -1.59 11.59 6.57
CA VAL A 70 -1.99 13.00 6.43
C VAL A 70 -2.89 13.42 7.59
N ASP A 71 -3.90 12.62 7.92
CA ASP A 71 -4.83 12.93 9.03
C ASP A 71 -4.12 12.98 10.39
N THR A 72 -3.08 12.15 10.58
CA THR A 72 -2.38 12.02 11.87
C THR A 72 -1.22 13.01 12.02
N CYS A 73 -0.47 13.24 10.94
CA CYS A 73 0.79 13.99 10.93
C CYS A 73 0.66 15.39 10.33
N GLY A 74 -0.39 15.66 9.54
CA GLY A 74 -0.47 16.87 8.73
C GLY A 74 0.51 16.79 7.56
N ASP A 75 1.31 17.84 7.36
CA ASP A 75 2.41 17.91 6.39
C ASP A 75 3.80 17.63 7.01
N ASP A 76 3.85 17.32 8.31
CA ASP A 76 5.09 17.09 9.06
C ASP A 76 5.56 15.63 8.92
N TYR A 77 5.81 15.17 7.69
CA TYR A 77 6.46 13.89 7.38
C TYR A 77 6.83 13.82 5.88
N GLU A 78 7.69 12.87 5.52
CA GLU A 78 7.94 12.47 4.12
C GLU A 78 7.44 11.04 3.91
N TYR A 79 6.82 10.76 2.76
CA TYR A 79 6.32 9.44 2.39
C TYR A 79 6.84 9.02 1.02
N LEU A 80 7.32 7.78 0.93
CA LEU A 80 7.65 7.10 -0.31
C LEU A 80 6.94 5.75 -0.35
N GLY A 81 5.95 5.63 -1.24
CA GLY A 81 5.29 4.37 -1.56
C GLY A 81 5.96 3.69 -2.75
N ILE A 82 6.18 2.37 -2.64
CA ILE A 82 6.68 1.54 -3.74
C ILE A 82 5.77 0.33 -3.85
N ASP A 83 5.22 0.11 -5.04
CA ASP A 83 4.51 -1.13 -5.36
C ASP A 83 5.13 -1.81 -6.59
N LEU A 84 4.97 -3.12 -6.66
CA LEU A 84 5.43 -3.93 -7.78
C LEU A 84 4.53 -3.74 -9.01
N VAL A 85 3.27 -3.34 -8.82
CA VAL A 85 2.25 -3.25 -9.87
C VAL A 85 2.10 -1.78 -10.29
N PRO A 86 2.60 -1.38 -11.49
CA PRO A 86 2.65 0.03 -11.87
C PRO A 86 1.27 0.71 -11.92
N SER A 87 0.22 -0.02 -12.32
CA SER A 87 -1.13 0.52 -12.41
C SER A 87 -1.72 0.91 -11.05
N LEU A 88 -1.31 0.27 -9.95
CA LEU A 88 -1.80 0.64 -8.62
C LEU A 88 -1.19 1.95 -8.12
N VAL A 89 0.04 2.27 -8.54
CA VAL A 89 0.74 3.52 -8.16
C VAL A 89 0.32 4.69 -9.05
N ALA A 90 -0.11 4.41 -10.28
CA ALA A 90 -0.54 5.42 -11.24
C ALA A 90 -2.00 5.86 -11.08
N GLU A 91 -2.80 5.13 -10.31
CA GLU A 91 -4.17 5.45 -9.93
C GLU A 91 -4.22 6.63 -8.94
#